data_AF-A0A923TQM8-F1
#
_entry.id   AF-A0A923TQM8-F1
#
_cell.length_a   1.000
_cell.length_b   1.000
_cell.length_c   1.000
_cell.angle_alpha   90.00
_cell.angle_beta   90.00
_cell.angle_gamma   90.00
#
_symmetry.space_group_name_H-M   'P 1'
#
loop_
_entity.id
_entity.type
_entity.pdbx_description
1 polymer ?
#
loop_
_entity_poly.entity_id
_entity_poly.type
_entity_poly.pdbx_seq_one_letter_code
_entity_poly.pdbx_strand_id
1 'polypeptide(L)'
;MPLYVGEGEWLAYAVHCFIPSLGDGVMVVLIYLLGLLVFRSPAWADRPRLKGYALMLGCGAVMSVVVEWGAVHILNRWSYTAAMPRWPGLDVGLVPVLQMLLLPPIAFRVTAWWLRTRARPMP
;
A
#
# COMPACT_ATOMS: atom_id res chain seq x y z
N MET A 1 -7.19 12.90 15.90
CA MET A 1 -6.64 12.82 14.52
C MET A 1 -7.63 13.52 13.59
N PRO A 2 -7.24 14.53 12.81
CA PRO A 2 -8.20 15.42 12.14
C PRO A 2 -9.10 14.74 11.08
N LEU A 3 -8.76 13.52 10.64
CA LEU A 3 -9.52 12.77 9.62
C LEU A 3 -10.36 11.59 10.16
N TYR A 4 -10.13 11.14 11.40
CA TYR A 4 -10.84 10.00 12.00
C TYR A 4 -11.34 10.37 13.39
N VAL A 5 -12.55 9.95 13.74
CA VAL A 5 -13.05 10.10 15.11
C VAL A 5 -12.33 9.07 15.98
N GLY A 6 -11.55 9.53 16.96
CA GLY A 6 -10.82 8.68 17.87
C GLY A 6 -10.99 9.16 19.30
N GLU A 7 -11.71 8.38 20.10
CA GLU A 7 -11.83 8.51 21.55
C GLU A 7 -11.17 7.25 22.12
N GLY A 8 -10.04 7.35 22.84
CA GLY A 8 -9.36 6.15 23.37
C GLY A 8 -8.00 6.38 24.02
N GLU A 9 -7.49 5.36 24.71
CA GLU A 9 -6.16 5.34 25.36
C GLU A 9 -5.01 5.18 24.34
N TRP A 10 -3.78 5.57 24.73
CA TRP A 10 -2.57 5.49 23.89
C TRP A 10 -2.35 4.12 23.21
N LEU A 11 -2.72 3.02 23.87
CA LEU A 11 -2.58 1.68 23.33
C LEU A 11 -3.58 1.39 22.21
N ALA A 12 -4.81 1.90 22.34
CA ALA A 12 -5.83 1.80 21.29
C ALA A 12 -5.37 2.55 20.03
N TYR A 13 -4.74 3.72 20.19
CA TYR A 13 -4.14 4.46 19.07
C TYR A 13 -2.97 3.73 18.42
N ALA A 14 -2.07 3.14 19.20
CA ALA A 14 -0.93 2.40 18.67
C ALA A 14 -1.40 1.20 17.82
N VAL A 15 -2.39 0.44 18.31
CA VAL A 15 -2.98 -0.69 17.58
C VAL A 15 -3.75 -0.20 16.34
N HIS A 16 -4.43 0.94 16.44
CA HIS A 16 -5.06 1.61 15.30
C HIS A 16 -4.02 1.92 14.21
N CYS A 17 -2.86 2.50 14.52
CA CYS A 17 -1.87 2.81 13.47
C CYS A 17 -1.10 1.58 12.98
N PHE A 18 -0.90 0.59 13.84
CA PHE A 18 -0.07 -0.57 13.52
C PHE A 18 -0.75 -1.54 12.55
N ILE A 19 -2.04 -1.83 12.72
CA ILE A 19 -2.75 -2.80 11.89
C ILE A 19 -2.82 -2.37 10.41
N PRO A 20 -3.18 -1.12 10.05
CA PRO A 20 -3.16 -0.63 8.68
C PRO A 20 -1.76 -0.62 8.08
N SER A 21 -0.76 -0.19 8.85
CA SER A 21 0.64 -0.16 8.39
C SER A 21 1.18 -1.57 8.10
N LEU A 22 0.80 -2.57 8.92
CA LEU A 22 1.12 -3.97 8.66
C LEU A 22 0.42 -4.47 7.39
N GLY A 23 -0.84 -4.08 7.21
CA GLY A 23 -1.61 -4.36 5.99
C GLY A 23 -0.93 -3.84 4.73
N ASP A 24 -0.46 -2.58 4.75
CA ASP A 24 0.28 -1.99 3.62
C ASP A 24 1.56 -2.77 3.29
N GLY A 25 2.30 -3.21 4.30
CA GLY A 25 3.48 -4.06 4.12
C GLY A 25 3.13 -5.41 3.46
N VAL A 26 2.07 -6.07 3.94
CA VAL A 26 1.59 -7.34 3.36
C VAL A 26 1.15 -7.14 1.91
N MET A 27 0.44 -6.06 1.62
CA MET A 27 0.03 -5.71 0.26
C MET A 27 1.22 -5.54 -0.69
N VAL A 28 2.27 -4.83 -0.28
CA VAL A 28 3.49 -4.66 -1.10
C VAL A 28 4.14 -6.03 -1.38
N VAL A 29 4.18 -6.92 -0.39
CA VAL A 29 4.69 -8.29 -0.57
C VAL A 29 3.81 -9.09 -1.53
N LEU A 30 2.49 -8.98 -1.43
CA LEU A 30 1.56 -9.66 -2.36
C LEU A 30 1.72 -9.15 -3.80
N ILE A 31 1.84 -7.84 -4.00
CA ILE A 31 2.16 -7.26 -5.33
C ILE A 31 3.48 -7.84 -5.83
N TYR A 32 4.47 -7.98 -4.95
CA TYR A 32 5.75 -8.56 -5.34
C TYR A 32 5.61 -10.03 -5.80
N LEU A 33 4.89 -10.85 -5.03
CA LEU A 33 4.67 -12.26 -5.33
C LEU A 33 3.84 -12.44 -6.61
N LEU A 34 2.82 -11.61 -6.83
CA LEU A 34 2.03 -11.62 -8.05
C LEU A 34 2.88 -11.29 -9.27
N GLY A 35 3.73 -10.28 -9.20
CA GLY A 35 4.66 -9.97 -10.28
C GLY A 35 5.67 -11.10 -10.50
N LEU A 36 6.13 -11.77 -9.45
CA LEU A 36 6.99 -12.94 -9.58
C LEU A 36 6.27 -14.11 -10.29
N LEU A 37 4.98 -14.34 -10.00
CA LEU A 37 4.17 -15.37 -10.66
C LEU A 37 3.89 -15.03 -12.14
N VAL A 38 3.56 -13.77 -12.42
CA VAL A 38 3.19 -13.30 -13.76
C VAL A 38 4.40 -13.19 -14.69
N PHE A 39 5.50 -12.62 -14.20
CA PHE A 39 6.71 -12.41 -15.00
C PHE A 39 7.72 -13.56 -14.86
N ARG A 40 7.50 -14.51 -13.92
CA ARG A 40 8.34 -15.69 -13.65
C ARG A 40 9.83 -15.39 -13.46
N SER A 41 10.18 -14.15 -13.12
CA SER A 41 11.55 -13.69 -13.02
C SER A 41 11.64 -12.61 -11.95
N PRO A 42 12.46 -12.77 -10.89
CA PRO A 42 12.61 -11.76 -9.82
C PRO A 42 13.20 -10.44 -10.32
N ALA A 43 13.86 -10.44 -11.50
CA ALA A 43 14.41 -9.23 -12.12
C ALA A 43 13.33 -8.23 -12.57
N TRP A 44 12.06 -8.63 -12.60
CA TRP A 44 10.94 -7.75 -12.93
C TRP A 44 10.84 -6.54 -11.98
N ALA A 45 11.23 -6.72 -10.70
CA ALA A 45 11.21 -5.66 -9.69
C ALA A 45 12.43 -4.73 -9.77
N ASP A 46 13.57 -5.20 -10.29
CA ASP A 46 14.76 -4.36 -10.50
C ASP A 46 14.63 -3.46 -11.74
N ARG A 47 13.94 -3.94 -12.78
CA ARG A 47 13.59 -3.15 -13.98
C ARG A 47 12.13 -3.34 -14.35
N PRO A 48 11.20 -2.75 -13.58
CA PRO A 48 9.79 -2.77 -13.93
C PRO A 48 9.62 -2.07 -15.28
N ARG A 49 9.40 -2.85 -16.33
CA ARG A 49 8.96 -2.33 -17.63
C ARG A 49 7.55 -1.76 -17.47
N LEU A 50 7.00 -1.15 -18.52
CA LEU A 50 5.64 -0.58 -18.48
C LEU A 50 4.59 -1.58 -17.94
N LYS A 51 4.72 -2.86 -18.27
CA LYS A 51 3.88 -3.95 -17.75
C LYS A 51 4.01 -4.18 -16.24
N GLY A 52 5.21 -4.01 -15.68
CA GLY A 52 5.45 -4.14 -14.24
C GLY A 52 4.80 -3.00 -13.47
N TYR A 53 4.92 -1.77 -13.95
CA TYR A 53 4.21 -0.62 -13.37
C TYR A 53 2.69 -0.76 -13.48
N ALA A 54 2.18 -1.23 -14.62
CA ALA A 54 0.75 -1.47 -14.78
C ALA A 54 0.22 -2.51 -13.77
N LEU A 55 0.98 -3.59 -13.54
CA LEU A 55 0.63 -4.61 -12.54
C LEU A 55 0.68 -4.04 -11.12
N MET A 56 1.72 -3.29 -10.77
CA MET A 56 1.84 -2.65 -9.45
C MET A 56 0.69 -1.70 -9.17
N LEU A 57 0.41 -0.78 -10.10
CA LEU A 57 -0.62 0.23 -9.94
C LEU A 57 -2.01 -0.41 -9.95
N GLY A 58 -2.24 -1.38 -10.84
CA GLY A 58 -3.50 -2.12 -10.92
C GLY A 58 -3.77 -2.93 -9.66
N CYS A 59 -2.83 -3.77 -9.23
CA CYS A 59 -2.98 -4.56 -8.01
C CYS A 59 -3.06 -3.67 -6.76
N GLY A 60 -2.25 -2.62 -6.65
CA GLY A 60 -2.30 -1.69 -5.53
C GLY A 60 -3.64 -0.96 -5.43
N ALA A 61 -4.17 -0.48 -6.56
CA ALA A 61 -5.49 0.14 -6.61
C ALA A 61 -6.60 -0.84 -6.21
N VAL A 62 -6.63 -2.05 -6.79
CA VAL A 62 -7.66 -3.04 -6.51
C VAL A 62 -7.62 -3.47 -5.04
N MET A 63 -6.44 -3.80 -4.51
CA MET A 63 -6.31 -4.21 -3.11
C MET A 63 -6.66 -3.09 -2.14
N SER A 64 -6.24 -1.85 -2.43
CA SER A 64 -6.59 -0.70 -1.59
C SER A 64 -8.10 -0.49 -1.57
N VAL A 65 -8.77 -0.55 -2.72
CA VAL A 65 -10.24 -0.45 -2.79
C VAL A 65 -10.92 -1.58 -2.01
N VAL A 66 -10.47 -2.83 -2.17
CA VAL A 66 -11.07 -3.99 -1.48
C VAL A 66 -10.89 -3.90 0.04
N VAL A 67 -9.70 -3.53 0.51
CA VAL A 67 -9.43 -3.42 1.94
C VAL A 67 -10.14 -2.25 2.57
N GLU A 68 -10.17 -1.10 1.90
CA GLU A 68 -10.92 0.06 2.36
C GLU A 68 -12.42 -0.26 2.43
N TRP A 69 -12.97 -0.86 1.37
CA TRP A 69 -14.37 -1.26 1.33
C TRP A 69 -14.71 -2.25 2.44
N GLY A 70 -13.88 -3.26 2.68
CA GLY A 70 -14.05 -4.21 3.78
C GLY A 70 -13.91 -3.58 5.16
N ALA A 71 -13.00 -2.61 5.33
CA ALA A 71 -12.83 -1.90 6.60
C ALA A 71 -14.05 -1.06 6.97
N VAL A 72 -14.70 -0.45 5.97
CA VAL A 72 -15.88 0.40 6.12
C VAL A 72 -17.16 -0.43 6.24
N HIS A 73 -17.40 -1.35 5.30
CA HIS A 73 -18.69 -2.05 5.18
C HIS A 73 -18.77 -3.33 6.02
N ILE A 74 -17.67 -4.08 6.17
CA ILE A 74 -17.68 -5.38 6.85
C ILE A 74 -17.26 -5.24 8.30
N LEU A 75 -16.13 -4.56 8.56
CA LEU A 75 -15.58 -4.46 9.91
C LEU A 75 -16.13 -3.25 10.68
N ASN A 76 -16.84 -2.33 10.02
CA ASN A 76 -17.36 -1.07 10.59
C ASN A 76 -16.30 -0.37 11.46
N ARG A 77 -15.04 -0.45 11.04
CA ARG A 77 -13.90 -0.35 11.95
C ARG A 77 -13.51 1.11 12.22
N TRP A 78 -13.98 2.03 11.38
CA TRP A 78 -13.72 3.47 11.42
C TRP A 78 -14.84 4.20 10.66
N SER A 79 -15.30 5.33 11.21
CA SER A 79 -16.21 6.26 10.53
C SER A 79 -15.41 7.47 10.04
N TYR A 80 -15.59 7.84 8.77
CA TYR A 80 -14.91 9.01 8.19
C TYR A 80 -15.49 10.33 8.70
N THR A 81 -14.62 11.30 8.96
CA THR A 81 -15.01 12.69 9.23
C THR A 81 -15.28 13.43 7.90
N ALA A 82 -16.09 14.49 7.92
CA ALA A 82 -16.47 15.27 6.73
C ALA A 82 -15.29 15.88 5.93
N ALA A 83 -14.08 15.91 6.50
CA ALA A 83 -12.87 16.43 5.88
C ALA A 83 -12.14 15.43 4.96
N MET A 84 -12.57 14.17 4.89
CA MET A 84 -11.87 13.16 4.09
C MET A 84 -12.38 13.14 2.64
N PRO A 85 -11.54 13.45 1.63
CA PRO A 85 -11.93 13.33 0.24
C PRO A 85 -12.18 11.85 -0.10
N ARG A 86 -13.44 11.52 -0.36
CA ARG A 86 -13.90 10.18 -0.72
C ARG A 86 -14.18 10.12 -2.21
N TRP A 87 -13.99 8.94 -2.80
CA TRP A 87 -14.50 8.69 -4.14
C TRP A 87 -16.03 8.61 -4.10
N PRO A 88 -16.77 9.48 -4.83
CA PRO A 88 -18.23 9.46 -4.81
C PRO A 88 -18.74 8.14 -5.39
N GLY A 89 -19.48 7.37 -4.58
CA GLY A 89 -20.12 6.10 -4.96
C GLY A 89 -19.50 4.83 -4.35
N LEU A 90 -18.29 4.87 -3.80
CA LEU A 90 -17.67 3.69 -3.13
C LEU A 90 -17.34 3.93 -1.64
N ASP A 91 -17.44 5.16 -1.14
CA ASP A 91 -17.03 5.53 0.23
C ASP A 91 -15.59 5.12 0.58
N VAL A 92 -14.72 5.07 -0.44
CA VAL A 92 -13.29 4.73 -0.29
C VAL A 92 -12.47 6.02 -0.12
N GLY A 93 -11.56 6.04 0.84
CA GLY A 93 -10.64 7.15 1.07
C GLY A 93 -9.65 7.32 -0.09
N LEU A 94 -9.57 8.53 -0.65
CA LEU A 94 -8.64 8.81 -1.75
C LEU A 94 -7.16 8.73 -1.32
N VAL A 95 -6.90 9.07 -0.06
CA VAL A 95 -5.56 9.11 0.55
C VAL A 95 -4.90 7.72 0.60
N PRO A 96 -5.53 6.66 1.16
CA PRO A 96 -4.95 5.32 1.18
C PRO A 96 -4.74 4.74 -0.23
N VAL A 97 -5.63 5.03 -1.19
CA VAL A 97 -5.45 4.64 -2.59
C VAL A 97 -4.20 5.30 -3.18
N LEU A 98 -4.02 6.60 -2.96
CA LEU A 98 -2.83 7.33 -3.41
C LEU A 98 -1.55 6.78 -2.74
N GLN A 99 -1.63 6.47 -1.44
CA GLN A 99 -0.52 5.90 -0.68
C GLN A 99 -0.09 4.55 -1.27
N MET A 100 -1.04 3.66 -1.54
CA MET A 100 -0.79 2.35 -2.16
C MET A 100 -0.34 2.44 -3.63
N LEU A 101 -0.65 3.54 -4.34
CA LEU A 101 -0.11 3.79 -5.68
C LEU A 101 1.37 4.19 -5.65
N LEU A 102 1.79 4.94 -4.63
CA LEU A 102 3.16 5.48 -4.52
C LEU A 102 4.11 4.53 -3.79
N LEU A 103 3.62 3.79 -2.80
CA LEU A 103 4.43 2.89 -1.96
C LEU A 103 5.18 1.82 -2.76
N PRO A 104 4.53 0.99 -3.62
CA PRO A 104 5.23 -0.08 -4.33
C PRO A 104 6.32 0.42 -5.29
N PRO A 105 6.10 1.47 -6.11
CA PRO A 105 7.15 2.05 -6.94
C PRO A 105 8.35 2.58 -6.14
N ILE A 106 8.08 3.27 -5.03
CA ILE A 106 9.13 3.86 -4.19
C ILE A 106 9.91 2.74 -3.48
N ALA A 107 9.20 1.79 -2.86
CA ALA A 107 9.81 0.66 -2.17
C ALA A 107 10.75 -0.11 -3.10
N PHE A 108 10.29 -0.47 -4.30
CA PHE A 108 11.13 -1.25 -5.22
C PHE A 108 12.31 -0.43 -5.74
N ARG A 109 12.15 0.88 -5.97
CA ARG A 109 13.28 1.75 -6.31
C ARG A 109 14.32 1.84 -5.20
N VAL A 110 13.88 1.97 -3.95
CA VAL A 110 14.78 2.02 -2.79
C VAL A 110 15.50 0.68 -2.63
N THR A 111 14.79 -0.44 -2.75
CA THR A 111 15.40 -1.78 -2.69
C THR A 111 16.42 -1.99 -3.82
N ALA A 112 16.07 -1.62 -5.06
CA ALA A 112 16.98 -1.73 -6.19
C ALA A 112 18.21 -0.82 -6.03
N TRP A 113 18.03 0.41 -5.54
CA TRP A 113 19.14 1.32 -5.24
C TRP A 113 20.06 0.74 -4.16
N TRP A 114 19.50 0.22 -3.06
CA TRP A 114 20.25 -0.33 -1.94
C TRP A 114 21.02 -1.61 -2.29
N LEU A 115 20.45 -2.47 -3.12
CA LEU A 115 21.16 -3.65 -3.63
C LEU A 115 22.31 -3.26 -4.58
N ARG A 116 22.13 -2.22 -5.40
CA ARG A 116 23.18 -1.72 -6.31
C ARG A 116 24.32 -1.03 -5.57
N THR A 117 24.05 -0.35 -4.46
CA THR A 117 25.11 0.26 -3.64
C THR A 117 25.91 -0.78 -2.86
N ARG A 118 25.29 -1.88 -2.42
CA ARG A 118 25.99 -3.02 -1.78
C ARG A 118 26.77 -3.92 -2.75
N ALA A 119 26.37 -3.96 -4.02
CA ALA A 119 27.04 -4.74 -5.05
C ALA A 119 28.27 -4.05 -5.67
N ARG A 120 28.65 -2.85 -5.21
CA ARG A 120 29.93 -2.22 -5.57
C ARG A 120 31.03 -2.80 -4.67
N PRO A 121 31.96 -3.61 -5.18
CA PRO A 121 33.19 -3.89 -4.46
C PRO A 121 33.88 -2.54 -4.23
N MET A 122 34.30 -2.25 -3.00
CA MET A 122 35.14 -1.09 -2.74
C MET A 122 36.46 -1.25 -3.54
N PRO A 123 36.99 -0.16 -4.14
CA PRO A 123 38.26 -0.19 -4.86
C PRO A 123 39.44 -0.49 -3.94
#